data_AF-A0A963ANJ9-F1
#
_entry.id   AF-A0A963ANJ9-F1
#
_cell.length_a   1.000
_cell.length_b   1.000
_cell.length_c   1.000
_cell.angle_alpha   90.00
_cell.angle_beta   90.00
_cell.angle_gamma   90.00
#
_symmetry.space_group_name_H-M   'P 1'
#
loop_
_entity.id
_entity.type
_entity.pdbx_description
1 polymer ?
#
loop_
_entity_poly.entity_id
_entity_poly.type
_entity_poly.pdbx_seq_one_letter_code
_entity_poly.pdbx_strand_id
1 'polypeptide(L)'
;MNTNDSVKEYYGKVLQSSGDLQTNACCTATDTPHHLKQLLANIHPEVAARYYGCGLVRPDLLLGMRVLDLGSGSGRDCYLLSQLVGEQGYVLGVDMTEEQLAVADRHLEWHRQKFGFAKSNVEFRKGYIEHLDQLGLEENSFDIIVSNCVINLSPDKEAVLREAYRLLKPGGELYFSDVYADRRVPAELVKDKVLYGECLSGALYWNDFLNLAKRAGFPDPRLVEDRPLAIENQQILARIGHIAFFSATYRLFKLDGLESHCEDYGQAVVYRGGIAHAEHRFQLDKHHLLEKGRIFPVCGNSYRMLHESRFNPYFDFFGNTDTHYGIFEGCGSTLPFDKTVQQPASGGCC
;
A
#
# COMPACT_ATOMS: atom_id res chain seq x y z
N MET A 1 -19.61 12.56 -18.63
CA MET A 1 -18.30 12.61 -17.96
C MET A 1 -17.83 11.19 -17.80
N ASN A 2 -16.60 10.91 -18.24
CA ASN A 2 -15.96 9.64 -17.98
C ASN A 2 -15.60 9.52 -16.47
N THR A 3 -15.31 8.32 -15.97
CA THR A 3 -14.92 8.07 -14.58
C THR A 3 -13.72 8.95 -14.18
N ASN A 4 -12.69 9.01 -15.04
CA ASN A 4 -11.49 9.82 -14.79
C ASN A 4 -11.81 11.32 -14.65
N ASP A 5 -12.71 11.86 -15.48
CA ASP A 5 -13.13 13.27 -15.36
C ASP A 5 -13.81 13.55 -14.02
N SER A 6 -14.63 12.61 -13.55
CA SER A 6 -15.39 12.75 -12.30
C SER A 6 -14.46 12.68 -11.09
N VAL A 7 -13.48 11.76 -11.08
CA VAL A 7 -12.46 11.64 -10.03
C VAL A 7 -11.56 12.87 -10.03
N LYS A 8 -11.10 13.32 -11.20
CA LYS A 8 -10.26 14.51 -11.32
C LYS A 8 -10.96 15.78 -10.84
N GLU A 9 -12.24 15.95 -11.18
CA GLU A 9 -13.03 17.09 -10.68
C GLU A 9 -13.20 17.01 -9.16
N TYR A 10 -13.51 15.82 -8.62
CA TYR A 10 -13.71 15.63 -7.19
C TYR A 10 -12.44 15.94 -6.38
N TYR A 11 -11.30 15.31 -6.69
CA TYR A 11 -10.05 15.51 -5.94
C TYR A 11 -9.28 16.79 -6.31
N GLY A 12 -9.53 17.35 -7.49
CA GLY A 12 -8.87 18.57 -7.96
C GLY A 12 -9.61 19.86 -7.60
N LYS A 13 -10.94 19.82 -7.47
CA LYS A 13 -11.77 21.03 -7.30
C LYS A 13 -12.77 20.98 -6.15
N VAL A 14 -13.35 19.80 -5.87
CA VAL A 14 -14.40 19.67 -4.86
C VAL A 14 -13.79 19.53 -3.46
N LEU A 15 -12.81 18.64 -3.29
CA LEU A 15 -12.10 18.47 -2.02
C LEU A 15 -11.06 19.59 -1.84
N GLN A 16 -11.24 20.41 -0.81
CA GLN A 16 -10.29 21.47 -0.45
C GLN A 16 -9.50 21.13 0.83
N SER A 17 -10.07 20.30 1.71
CA SER A 17 -9.41 19.82 2.93
C SER A 17 -9.87 18.41 3.32
N SER A 18 -9.08 17.73 4.16
CA SER A 18 -9.48 16.44 4.74
C SER A 18 -10.75 16.48 5.61
N GLY A 19 -11.22 17.68 5.99
CA GLY A 19 -12.48 17.87 6.71
C GLY A 19 -13.73 17.72 5.84
N ASP A 20 -13.57 17.68 4.51
CA ASP A 20 -14.69 17.59 3.56
C ASP A 20 -15.18 16.13 3.36
N LEU A 21 -14.43 15.15 3.86
CA LEU A 21 -14.68 13.70 3.74
C LEU A 21 -15.91 13.27 4.56
N GLN A 22 -16.78 12.44 3.97
CA GLN A 22 -18.03 11.98 4.59
C GLN A 22 -17.88 10.63 5.32
N THR A 23 -16.71 10.00 5.23
CA THR A 23 -16.39 8.72 5.86
C THR A 23 -15.01 8.75 6.51
N ASN A 24 -14.74 7.80 7.43
CA ASN A 24 -13.40 7.59 7.96
C ASN A 24 -12.53 6.69 7.06
N ALA A 25 -12.96 6.43 5.82
CA ALA A 25 -12.16 5.71 4.84
C ALA A 25 -10.81 6.41 4.68
N CYS A 26 -10.84 7.73 4.44
CA CYS A 26 -9.68 8.60 4.26
C CYS A 26 -9.21 9.30 5.54
N CYS A 27 -9.64 8.84 6.72
CA CYS A 27 -9.21 9.39 8.01
C CYS A 27 -8.35 8.37 8.75
N THR A 28 -7.12 8.76 9.07
CA THR A 28 -6.18 7.94 9.84
C THR A 28 -6.59 7.92 11.31
N ALA A 29 -7.16 6.80 11.76
CA ALA A 29 -7.49 6.54 13.17
C ALA A 29 -6.50 5.58 13.85
N THR A 30 -5.22 5.56 13.44
CA THR A 30 -4.18 4.73 14.08
C THR A 30 -2.98 5.56 14.50
N ASP A 31 -2.39 5.16 15.64
CA ASP A 31 -1.23 5.75 16.29
C ASP A 31 -0.01 5.77 15.35
N THR A 32 0.16 6.87 14.61
CA THR A 32 1.37 7.10 13.82
C THR A 32 2.60 6.96 14.73
N PRO A 33 3.54 6.05 14.43
CA PRO A 33 4.75 5.88 15.23
C PRO A 33 5.48 7.21 15.45
N HIS A 34 6.06 7.40 16.64
CA HIS A 34 6.70 8.66 17.02
C HIS A 34 7.77 9.11 16.02
N HIS A 35 8.58 8.19 15.48
CA HIS A 35 9.59 8.52 14.48
C HIS A 35 8.98 9.11 13.20
N LEU A 36 7.80 8.61 12.76
CA LEU A 36 7.10 9.13 11.59
C LEU A 36 6.40 10.46 11.87
N LYS A 37 5.93 10.69 13.10
CA LYS A 37 5.39 12.00 13.50
C LYS A 37 6.42 13.11 13.29
N GLN A 38 7.70 12.83 13.58
CA GLN A 38 8.79 13.79 13.33
C GLN A 38 9.03 14.04 11.84
N LEU A 39 9.01 12.99 11.01
CA LEU A 39 9.17 13.14 9.55
C LEU A 39 7.98 13.87 8.91
N LEU A 40 6.76 13.61 9.37
CA LEU A 40 5.55 14.31 8.92
C LEU A 40 5.57 15.79 9.33
N ALA A 41 6.11 16.13 10.50
CA ALA A 41 6.29 17.51 10.94
C ALA A 41 7.31 18.29 10.08
N ASN A 42 8.13 17.59 9.29
CA ASN A 42 9.04 18.20 8.32
C ASN A 42 8.39 18.42 6.95
N ILE A 43 7.10 18.12 6.75
CA ILE A 43 6.40 18.35 5.48
C ILE A 43 5.80 19.76 5.48
N HIS A 44 5.87 20.45 4.33
CA HIS A 44 5.32 21.78 4.18
C HIS A 44 3.80 21.79 4.47
N PRO A 45 3.27 22.75 5.27
CA PRO A 45 1.87 22.75 5.68
C PRO A 45 0.85 22.73 4.53
N GLU A 46 1.13 23.40 3.41
CA GLU A 46 0.24 23.38 2.24
C GLU A 46 0.15 21.98 1.61
N VAL A 47 1.25 21.23 1.58
CA VAL A 47 1.27 19.85 1.09
C VAL A 47 0.47 18.96 2.04
N ALA A 48 0.75 19.07 3.34
CA ALA A 48 0.10 18.26 4.37
C ALA A 48 -1.42 18.49 4.45
N ALA A 49 -1.90 19.71 4.20
CA ALA A 49 -3.31 20.07 4.28
C ALA A 49 -4.17 19.47 3.13
N ARG A 50 -3.55 19.11 2.00
CA ARG A 50 -4.23 18.60 0.79
C ARG A 50 -4.08 17.09 0.64
N TYR A 51 -4.25 16.35 1.73
CA TYR A 51 -4.06 14.91 1.76
C TYR A 51 -5.37 14.14 1.98
N TYR A 52 -5.56 13.06 1.21
CA TYR A 52 -6.81 12.28 1.18
C TYR A 52 -6.59 10.77 1.24
N GLY A 53 -5.54 10.29 1.91
CA GLY A 53 -5.23 8.85 2.03
C GLY A 53 -5.84 8.17 3.26
N CYS A 54 -5.97 6.84 3.21
CA CYS A 54 -6.63 6.02 4.24
C CYS A 54 -5.72 5.56 5.39
N GLY A 55 -4.44 5.91 5.32
CA GLY A 55 -3.36 5.28 6.09
C GLY A 55 -2.02 5.93 5.80
N LEU A 56 -0.95 5.36 6.36
CA LEU A 56 0.41 5.69 5.95
C LEU A 56 1.05 4.44 5.33
N VAL A 57 1.32 4.49 4.03
CA VAL A 57 1.92 3.37 3.31
C VAL A 57 3.44 3.43 3.49
N ARG A 58 3.96 2.56 4.34
CA ARG A 58 5.39 2.51 4.71
C ARG A 58 5.94 1.09 4.62
N PRO A 59 6.56 0.72 3.51
CA PRO A 59 7.36 -0.49 3.48
C PRO A 59 8.66 -0.32 4.28
N ASP A 60 9.17 -1.41 4.86
CA ASP A 60 10.46 -1.41 5.58
C ASP A 60 11.65 -1.32 4.61
N LEU A 61 12.84 -0.96 5.12
CA LEU A 61 14.11 -0.99 4.38
C LEU A 61 14.12 -0.13 3.11
N LEU A 62 13.83 1.17 3.25
CA LEU A 62 13.74 2.11 2.13
C LEU A 62 15.05 2.82 1.76
N LEU A 63 16.05 2.81 2.63
CA LEU A 63 17.28 3.58 2.44
C LEU A 63 17.96 3.23 1.10
N GLY A 64 18.20 4.24 0.26
CA GLY A 64 18.80 4.11 -1.08
C GLY A 64 17.86 3.57 -2.15
N MET A 65 16.60 3.28 -1.84
CA MET A 65 15.66 2.69 -2.80
C MET A 65 15.10 3.72 -3.79
N ARG A 66 14.74 3.22 -4.96
CA ARG A 66 13.99 3.95 -5.97
C ARG A 66 12.51 3.60 -5.86
N VAL A 67 11.69 4.56 -5.45
CA VAL A 67 10.27 4.40 -5.11
C VAL A 67 9.39 5.12 -6.12
N LEU A 68 8.29 4.47 -6.53
CA LEU A 68 7.22 5.08 -7.31
C LEU A 68 5.95 5.17 -6.45
N ASP A 69 5.38 6.36 -6.33
CA ASP A 69 4.10 6.61 -5.67
C ASP A 69 3.00 6.84 -6.72
N LEU A 70 2.01 5.95 -6.73
CA LEU A 70 0.87 6.03 -7.63
C LEU A 70 -0.23 6.88 -6.99
N GLY A 71 -0.65 7.95 -7.67
CA GLY A 71 -1.65 8.89 -7.16
C GLY A 71 -1.08 9.80 -6.08
N SER A 72 0.06 10.44 -6.35
CA SER A 72 0.84 11.18 -5.35
C SER A 72 0.15 12.41 -4.77
N GLY A 73 -0.91 12.91 -5.42
CA GLY A 73 -1.62 14.13 -5.02
C GLY A 73 -0.68 15.32 -4.86
N SER A 74 -0.79 16.04 -3.73
CA SER A 74 0.08 17.17 -3.38
C SER A 74 1.50 16.75 -2.97
N GLY A 75 1.80 15.45 -2.90
CA GLY A 75 3.13 14.91 -2.65
C GLY A 75 3.45 14.58 -1.18
N ARG A 76 2.46 14.55 -0.27
CA ARG A 76 2.72 14.25 1.16
C ARG A 76 3.49 12.93 1.34
N ASP A 77 3.01 11.85 0.73
CA ASP A 77 3.62 10.53 0.87
C ASP A 77 4.99 10.51 0.14
N CYS A 78 5.12 11.14 -1.04
CA CYS A 78 6.41 11.34 -1.70
C CYS A 78 7.47 12.04 -0.83
N TYR A 79 7.11 13.12 -0.14
CA TYR A 79 8.05 13.86 0.72
C TYR A 79 8.36 13.15 2.04
N LEU A 80 7.44 12.32 2.53
CA LEU A 80 7.76 11.40 3.62
C LEU A 80 8.78 10.34 3.15
N LEU A 81 8.49 9.70 2.03
CA LEU A 81 9.33 8.66 1.44
C LEU A 81 10.72 9.20 1.09
N SER A 82 10.81 10.44 0.60
CA SER A 82 12.06 11.16 0.34
C SER A 82 13.03 11.15 1.52
N GLN A 83 12.50 11.36 2.73
CA GLN A 83 13.29 11.30 3.97
C GLN A 83 13.71 9.86 4.30
N LEU A 84 12.82 8.88 4.07
CA LEU A 84 13.06 7.47 4.38
C LEU A 84 14.05 6.79 3.42
N VAL A 85 14.00 7.14 2.13
CA VAL A 85 14.96 6.66 1.13
C VAL A 85 16.31 7.37 1.24
N GLY A 86 16.33 8.54 1.88
CA GLY A 86 17.53 9.36 2.07
C GLY A 86 18.05 9.97 0.77
N GLU A 87 19.13 10.75 0.89
CA GLU A 87 19.67 11.56 -0.22
C GLU A 87 20.10 10.74 -1.44
N GLN A 88 20.50 9.48 -1.25
CA GLN A 88 20.92 8.57 -2.33
C GLN A 88 19.76 7.78 -2.95
N GLY A 89 18.59 7.79 -2.31
CA GLY A 89 17.38 7.21 -2.87
C GLY A 89 16.70 8.15 -3.85
N TYR A 90 15.55 7.73 -4.39
CA TYR A 90 14.78 8.55 -5.32
C TYR A 90 13.30 8.22 -5.22
N VAL A 91 12.44 9.24 -5.34
CA VAL A 91 10.99 9.11 -5.32
C VAL A 91 10.40 9.76 -6.55
N LEU A 92 9.57 9.02 -7.30
CA LEU A 92 8.74 9.56 -8.36
C LEU A 92 7.28 9.50 -7.92
N GLY A 93 6.59 10.65 -7.91
CA GLY A 93 5.14 10.70 -7.77
C GLY A 93 4.44 10.82 -9.13
N VAL A 94 3.39 10.04 -9.36
CA VAL A 94 2.54 10.16 -10.55
C VAL A 94 1.13 10.54 -10.14
N ASP A 95 0.58 11.59 -10.74
CA ASP A 95 -0.82 12.00 -10.54
C ASP A 95 -1.44 12.54 -11.85
N MET A 96 -2.75 12.43 -12.00
CA MET A 96 -3.47 12.96 -13.18
C MET A 96 -3.87 14.44 -13.04
N THR A 97 -3.76 14.99 -11.83
CA THR A 97 -4.33 16.28 -11.41
C THR A 97 -3.28 17.37 -11.41
N GLU A 98 -3.42 18.34 -12.31
CA GLU A 98 -2.43 19.40 -12.50
C GLU A 98 -2.37 20.37 -11.31
N GLU A 99 -3.52 20.61 -10.68
CA GLU A 99 -3.66 21.45 -9.50
C GLU A 99 -2.93 20.88 -8.28
N GLN A 100 -2.90 19.55 -8.15
CA GLN A 100 -2.19 18.86 -7.07
C GLN A 100 -0.69 18.81 -7.33
N LEU A 101 -0.29 18.45 -8.55
CA LEU A 101 1.11 18.46 -8.97
C LEU A 101 1.73 19.85 -8.85
N ALA A 102 0.99 20.92 -9.18
CA ALA A 102 1.47 22.29 -9.02
C ALA A 102 1.75 22.66 -7.55
N VAL A 103 1.05 22.06 -6.58
CA VAL A 103 1.38 22.18 -5.14
C VAL A 103 2.63 21.38 -4.81
N ALA A 104 2.69 20.15 -5.30
CA ALA A 104 3.82 19.25 -5.07
C ALA A 104 5.12 19.89 -5.58
N ASP A 105 5.17 20.32 -6.84
CA ASP A 105 6.35 20.86 -7.51
C ASP A 105 6.87 22.15 -6.87
N ARG A 106 6.00 23.09 -6.50
CA ARG A 106 6.43 24.38 -5.91
C ARG A 106 7.15 24.23 -4.57
N HIS A 107 6.97 23.09 -3.90
CA HIS A 107 7.57 22.81 -2.60
C HIS A 107 8.81 21.90 -2.67
N LEU A 108 9.29 21.52 -3.86
CA LEU A 108 10.47 20.66 -4.02
C LEU A 108 11.70 21.26 -3.35
N GLU A 109 11.98 22.53 -3.63
CA GLU A 109 13.15 23.23 -3.10
C GLU A 109 13.05 23.43 -1.58
N TRP A 110 11.85 23.70 -1.07
CA TRP A 110 11.62 23.83 0.38
C TRP A 110 11.95 22.52 1.10
N HIS A 111 11.44 21.39 0.60
CA HIS A 111 11.70 20.08 1.21
C HIS A 111 13.16 19.68 1.08
N ARG A 112 13.80 19.92 -0.08
CA ARG A 112 15.24 19.71 -0.26
C ARG A 112 16.06 20.41 0.83
N GLN A 113 15.77 21.70 1.07
CA GLN A 113 16.45 22.48 2.10
C GLN A 113 16.12 21.99 3.52
N LYS A 114 14.84 21.71 3.79
CA LYS A 114 14.36 21.22 5.09
C LYS A 114 15.00 19.87 5.47
N PHE A 115 15.22 19.00 4.50
CA PHE A 115 15.83 17.68 4.68
C PHE A 115 17.37 17.71 4.64
N GLY A 116 17.96 18.84 4.23
CA GLY A 116 19.41 19.02 4.16
C GLY A 116 20.08 18.32 2.97
N PHE A 117 19.34 18.03 1.90
CA PHE A 117 19.88 17.33 0.72
C PHE A 117 20.54 18.31 -0.25
N ALA A 118 21.63 17.91 -0.89
CA ALA A 118 22.32 18.68 -1.91
C ALA A 118 21.46 18.90 -3.16
N LYS A 119 20.62 17.93 -3.50
CA LYS A 119 19.65 17.98 -4.62
C LYS A 119 18.32 17.38 -4.18
N SER A 120 17.22 17.79 -4.82
CA SER A 120 15.94 17.09 -4.62
C SER A 120 16.10 15.66 -5.13
N ASN A 121 15.68 14.68 -4.33
CA ASN A 121 15.53 13.29 -4.73
C ASN A 121 14.08 12.95 -5.11
N VAL A 122 13.20 13.95 -5.19
CA VAL A 122 11.80 13.81 -5.57
C VAL A 122 11.56 14.42 -6.94
N GLU A 123 10.78 13.72 -7.75
CA GLU A 123 10.24 14.17 -9.03
C GLU A 123 8.74 13.88 -9.08
N PHE A 124 7.98 14.72 -9.79
CA PHE A 124 6.56 14.49 -10.04
C PHE A 124 6.29 14.45 -11.54
N ARG A 125 5.38 13.56 -11.97
CA ARG A 125 4.95 13.43 -13.37
C ARG A 125 3.44 13.38 -13.48
N LYS A 126 2.93 14.11 -14.48
CA LYS A 126 1.52 14.05 -14.86
C LYS A 126 1.24 12.79 -15.67
N GLY A 127 0.28 11.98 -15.25
CA GLY A 127 -0.07 10.74 -15.92
C GLY A 127 -1.26 10.02 -15.31
N TYR A 128 -1.78 9.02 -16.02
CA TYR A 128 -2.75 8.08 -15.49
C TYR A 128 -2.02 6.82 -15.01
N ILE A 129 -2.41 6.31 -13.85
CA ILE A 129 -1.75 5.14 -13.23
C ILE A 129 -2.03 3.84 -14.00
N GLU A 130 -3.08 3.79 -14.80
CA GLU A 130 -3.36 2.70 -15.76
C GLU A 130 -2.55 2.79 -17.07
N HIS A 131 -1.80 3.88 -17.28
CA HIS A 131 -1.06 4.18 -18.52
C HIS A 131 0.39 4.61 -18.24
N LEU A 132 1.07 3.94 -17.30
CA LEU A 132 2.45 4.25 -16.93
C LEU A 132 3.46 4.00 -18.06
N ASP A 133 3.11 3.15 -19.04
CA ASP A 133 3.84 2.92 -20.28
C ASP A 133 4.02 4.20 -21.11
N GLN A 134 3.10 5.15 -21.00
CA GLN A 134 3.16 6.44 -21.70
C GLN A 134 4.11 7.45 -21.06
N LEU A 135 4.63 7.18 -19.86
CA LEU A 135 5.46 8.09 -19.08
C LEU A 135 6.97 7.89 -19.29
N GLY A 136 7.36 7.01 -20.23
CA GLY A 136 8.76 6.72 -20.54
C GLY A 136 9.51 6.09 -19.37
N LEU A 137 8.82 5.26 -18.57
CA LEU A 137 9.40 4.55 -17.44
C LEU A 137 9.98 3.20 -17.89
N GLU A 138 11.26 3.01 -17.62
CA GLU A 138 11.99 1.77 -17.93
C GLU A 138 11.46 0.59 -17.11
N GLU A 139 11.41 -0.59 -17.73
CA GLU A 139 11.08 -1.83 -17.02
C GLU A 139 12.13 -2.13 -15.94
N ASN A 140 11.74 -2.82 -14.88
CA ASN A 140 12.65 -3.19 -13.79
C ASN A 140 13.47 -2.00 -13.23
N SER A 141 12.85 -0.83 -13.09
CA SER A 141 13.53 0.39 -12.67
C SER A 141 13.23 0.79 -11.22
N PHE A 142 12.15 0.29 -10.62
CA PHE A 142 11.76 0.63 -9.25
C PHE A 142 11.97 -0.55 -8.29
N ASP A 143 12.51 -0.26 -7.12
CA ASP A 143 12.65 -1.26 -6.04
C ASP A 143 11.30 -1.48 -5.36
N ILE A 144 10.54 -0.41 -5.19
CA ILE A 144 9.27 -0.41 -4.46
C ILE A 144 8.27 0.49 -5.19
N ILE A 145 7.04 0.02 -5.32
CA ILE A 145 5.90 0.83 -5.75
C ILE A 145 4.94 0.93 -4.57
N VAL A 146 4.44 2.13 -4.30
CA VAL A 146 3.45 2.40 -3.26
C VAL A 146 2.21 3.05 -3.86
N SER A 147 1.10 2.92 -3.13
CA SER A 147 -0.17 3.54 -3.48
C SER A 147 -1.05 3.61 -2.23
N ASN A 148 -1.82 4.67 -2.09
CA ASN A 148 -2.70 4.86 -0.94
C ASN A 148 -4.11 5.27 -1.39
N CYS A 149 -5.04 4.32 -1.41
CA CYS A 149 -6.45 4.51 -1.73
C CYS A 149 -6.77 5.07 -3.13
N VAL A 150 -5.91 4.80 -4.13
CA VAL A 150 -6.14 5.26 -5.51
C VAL A 150 -6.38 4.16 -6.53
N ILE A 151 -5.96 2.91 -6.29
CA ILE A 151 -6.12 1.82 -7.29
C ILE A 151 -7.62 1.55 -7.51
N ASN A 152 -8.42 1.62 -6.46
CA ASN A 152 -9.87 1.47 -6.57
C ASN A 152 -10.58 2.51 -7.45
N LEU A 153 -9.99 3.69 -7.60
CA LEU A 153 -10.50 4.77 -8.46
C LEU A 153 -10.12 4.58 -9.92
N SER A 154 -9.18 3.67 -10.22
CA SER A 154 -8.79 3.40 -11.60
C SER A 154 -9.92 2.68 -12.36
N PRO A 155 -10.20 3.09 -13.62
CA PRO A 155 -11.13 2.39 -14.50
C PRO A 155 -10.57 1.05 -14.99
N ASP A 156 -9.24 0.88 -15.03
CA ASP A 156 -8.57 -0.35 -15.44
C ASP A 156 -7.54 -0.79 -14.39
N LYS A 157 -8.04 -1.46 -13.35
CA LYS A 157 -7.24 -1.97 -12.24
C LYS A 157 -6.25 -3.05 -12.68
N GLU A 158 -6.57 -3.82 -13.71
CA GLU A 158 -5.67 -4.85 -14.23
C GLU A 158 -4.44 -4.22 -14.88
N ALA A 159 -4.64 -3.15 -15.66
CA ALA A 159 -3.55 -2.39 -16.24
C ALA A 159 -2.63 -1.78 -15.18
N VAL A 160 -3.18 -1.19 -14.11
CA VAL A 160 -2.37 -0.65 -12.99
C VAL A 160 -1.45 -1.74 -12.40
N LEU A 161 -1.99 -2.91 -12.07
CA LEU A 161 -1.21 -4.00 -11.49
C LEU A 161 -0.18 -4.56 -12.48
N ARG A 162 -0.52 -4.68 -13.76
CA ARG A 162 0.38 -5.15 -14.81
C ARG A 162 1.55 -4.18 -15.03
N GLU A 163 1.27 -2.88 -15.05
CA GLU A 163 2.32 -1.86 -15.18
C GLU A 163 3.20 -1.79 -13.92
N ALA A 164 2.62 -1.93 -12.73
CA ALA A 164 3.40 -2.07 -11.50
C ALA A 164 4.35 -3.28 -11.56
N TYR A 165 3.86 -4.44 -12.01
CA TYR A 165 4.69 -5.63 -12.20
C TYR A 165 5.81 -5.39 -13.22
N ARG A 166 5.52 -4.74 -14.36
CA ARG A 166 6.51 -4.41 -15.40
C ARG A 166 7.64 -3.52 -14.84
N LEU A 167 7.28 -2.51 -14.06
CA LEU A 167 8.21 -1.49 -13.56
C LEU A 167 9.05 -1.94 -12.36
N LEU A 168 8.56 -2.87 -11.55
CA LEU A 168 9.31 -3.43 -10.43
C LEU A 168 10.54 -4.20 -10.90
N LYS A 169 11.66 -4.04 -10.20
CA LYS A 169 12.83 -4.92 -10.31
C LYS A 169 12.49 -6.34 -9.83
N PRO A 170 13.20 -7.39 -10.29
CA PRO A 170 13.17 -8.68 -9.62
C PRO A 170 13.49 -8.52 -8.12
N GLY A 171 12.68 -9.12 -7.25
CA GLY A 171 12.76 -8.94 -5.79
C GLY A 171 12.12 -7.66 -5.25
N GLY A 172 11.63 -6.78 -6.13
CA GLY A 172 10.87 -5.59 -5.77
C GLY A 172 9.46 -5.90 -5.30
N GLU A 173 8.81 -4.92 -4.68
CA GLU A 173 7.46 -5.08 -4.14
C GLU A 173 6.51 -3.91 -4.46
N LEU A 174 5.26 -4.24 -4.75
CA LEU A 174 4.15 -3.31 -4.66
C LEU A 174 3.57 -3.41 -3.23
N TYR A 175 3.66 -2.33 -2.47
CA TYR A 175 3.18 -2.24 -1.09
C TYR A 175 2.18 -1.10 -0.98
N PHE A 176 0.90 -1.41 -0.74
CA PHE A 176 -0.16 -0.42 -0.89
C PHE A 176 -1.33 -0.69 0.04
N SER A 177 -2.07 0.37 0.37
CA SER A 177 -3.30 0.30 1.14
C SER A 177 -4.48 0.73 0.28
N ASP A 178 -5.60 0.00 0.35
CA ASP A 178 -6.83 0.37 -0.35
C ASP A 178 -8.08 -0.16 0.40
N VAL A 179 -9.27 0.20 -0.08
CA VAL A 179 -10.55 -0.23 0.45
C VAL A 179 -11.02 -1.53 -0.22
N TYR A 180 -11.48 -2.51 0.55
CA TYR A 180 -11.98 -3.78 0.02
C TYR A 180 -13.34 -4.10 0.62
N ALA A 181 -14.16 -4.79 -0.15
CA ALA A 181 -15.46 -5.28 0.29
C ALA A 181 -15.39 -6.78 0.62
N ASP A 182 -16.18 -7.22 1.59
CA ASP A 182 -16.37 -8.64 1.89
C ASP A 182 -17.14 -9.41 0.81
N ARG A 183 -17.82 -8.67 -0.09
CA ARG A 183 -18.63 -9.18 -1.19
C ARG A 183 -18.63 -8.20 -2.37
N ARG A 184 -19.13 -8.65 -3.52
CA ARG A 184 -19.23 -7.79 -4.71
C ARG A 184 -20.23 -6.66 -4.47
N VAL A 185 -19.80 -5.42 -4.75
CA VAL A 185 -20.65 -4.24 -4.70
C VAL A 185 -21.61 -4.27 -5.91
N PRO A 186 -22.93 -4.08 -5.70
CA PRO A 186 -23.90 -4.00 -6.80
C PRO A 186 -23.63 -2.86 -7.79
N ALA A 187 -23.84 -3.13 -9.08
CA ALA A 187 -23.50 -2.21 -10.17
C ALA A 187 -24.26 -0.87 -10.11
N GLU A 188 -25.45 -0.85 -9.52
CA GLU A 188 -26.23 0.36 -9.29
C GLU A 188 -25.56 1.32 -8.30
N LEU A 189 -24.82 0.81 -7.31
CA LEU A 189 -24.10 1.65 -6.34
C LEU A 189 -22.84 2.25 -6.95
N VAL A 190 -22.23 1.60 -7.95
CA VAL A 190 -21.06 2.12 -8.69
C VAL A 190 -21.41 3.42 -9.43
N LYS A 191 -22.66 3.59 -9.86
CA LYS A 191 -23.13 4.79 -10.56
C LYS A 191 -23.31 6.00 -9.64
N ASP A 192 -23.26 5.78 -8.33
CA ASP A 192 -23.36 6.87 -7.37
C ASP A 192 -22.03 7.59 -7.20
N LYS A 193 -22.01 8.87 -7.55
CA LYS A 193 -20.78 9.69 -7.53
C LYS A 193 -20.22 9.89 -6.12
N VAL A 194 -21.07 9.94 -5.08
CA VAL A 194 -20.63 10.12 -3.70
C VAL A 194 -19.99 8.83 -3.19
N LEU A 195 -20.66 7.69 -3.37
CA LEU A 195 -20.11 6.39 -2.96
C LEU A 195 -18.83 6.05 -3.72
N TYR A 196 -18.74 6.46 -4.99
CA TYR A 196 -17.56 6.25 -5.81
C TYR A 196 -16.39 7.14 -5.37
N GLY A 197 -16.65 8.44 -5.10
CA GLY A 197 -15.65 9.39 -4.62
C GLY A 197 -15.12 9.10 -3.22
N GLU A 198 -15.91 8.44 -2.37
CA GLU A 198 -15.49 7.96 -1.04
C GLU A 198 -14.76 6.59 -1.09
N CYS A 199 -14.34 6.12 -2.28
CA CYS A 199 -13.68 4.83 -2.52
C CYS A 199 -14.50 3.59 -2.07
N LEU A 200 -15.80 3.72 -1.82
CA LEU A 200 -16.65 2.61 -1.35
C LEU A 200 -17.20 1.80 -2.53
N SER A 201 -17.93 2.43 -3.46
CA SER A 201 -18.60 1.67 -4.52
C SER A 201 -17.64 1.11 -5.58
N GLY A 202 -16.45 1.70 -5.69
CA GLY A 202 -15.36 1.21 -6.54
C GLY A 202 -14.52 0.09 -5.90
N ALA A 203 -14.74 -0.20 -4.61
CA ALA A 203 -13.97 -1.21 -3.87
C ALA A 203 -14.19 -2.60 -4.46
N LEU A 204 -13.09 -3.31 -4.70
CA LEU A 204 -13.16 -4.69 -5.14
C LEU A 204 -13.57 -5.61 -3.99
N TYR A 205 -14.34 -6.66 -4.34
CA TYR A 205 -14.40 -7.85 -3.51
C TYR A 205 -12.99 -8.42 -3.34
N TRP A 206 -12.58 -8.69 -2.10
CA TRP A 206 -11.20 -9.09 -1.80
C TRP A 206 -10.69 -10.26 -2.64
N ASN A 207 -11.53 -11.27 -2.92
CA ASN A 207 -11.09 -12.43 -3.69
C ASN A 207 -11.02 -12.13 -5.20
N ASP A 208 -11.84 -11.20 -5.70
CA ASP A 208 -11.70 -10.72 -7.09
C ASP A 208 -10.38 -9.96 -7.25
N PHE A 209 -9.97 -9.19 -6.24
CA PHE A 209 -8.65 -8.55 -6.19
C PHE A 209 -7.50 -9.57 -6.20
N LEU A 210 -7.54 -10.61 -5.34
CA LEU A 210 -6.49 -11.63 -5.33
C LEU A 210 -6.33 -12.31 -6.69
N ASN A 211 -7.44 -12.64 -7.35
CA ASN A 211 -7.42 -13.22 -8.69
C ASN A 211 -6.87 -12.25 -9.74
N LEU A 212 -7.20 -10.96 -9.63
CA LEU A 212 -6.68 -9.90 -10.50
C LEU A 212 -5.16 -9.77 -10.37
N ALA A 213 -4.66 -9.70 -9.13
CA ALA A 213 -3.22 -9.62 -8.84
C ALA A 213 -2.46 -10.82 -9.40
N LYS A 214 -3.00 -12.04 -9.24
CA LYS A 214 -2.44 -13.27 -9.81
C LYS A 214 -2.35 -13.21 -11.33
N ARG A 215 -3.38 -12.73 -12.03
CA ARG A 215 -3.35 -12.55 -13.49
C ARG A 215 -2.33 -11.50 -13.94
N ALA A 216 -2.15 -10.45 -13.15
CA ALA A 216 -1.17 -9.39 -13.42
C ALA A 216 0.29 -9.80 -13.19
N GLY A 217 0.53 -11.00 -12.63
CA GLY A 217 1.86 -11.56 -12.43
C GLY A 217 2.27 -11.71 -10.97
N PHE A 218 1.43 -11.33 -10.00
CA PHE A 218 1.71 -11.48 -8.56
C PHE A 218 1.04 -12.72 -7.98
N PRO A 219 1.72 -13.90 -7.90
CA PRO A 219 1.05 -15.16 -7.65
C PRO A 219 0.59 -15.33 -6.19
N ASP A 220 1.22 -14.59 -5.27
CA ASP A 220 0.99 -14.68 -3.83
C ASP A 220 0.90 -13.29 -3.16
N PRO A 221 -0.25 -12.59 -3.30
CA PRO A 221 -0.50 -11.34 -2.58
C PRO A 221 -0.64 -11.59 -1.06
N ARG A 222 0.11 -10.84 -0.25
CA ARG A 222 0.11 -10.99 1.21
C ARG A 222 -0.58 -9.83 1.91
N LEU A 223 -1.58 -10.14 2.75
CA LEU A 223 -2.24 -9.17 3.62
C LEU A 223 -1.33 -8.84 4.81
N VAL A 224 -0.94 -7.58 4.98
CA VAL A 224 -0.06 -7.14 6.07
C VAL A 224 -0.86 -6.73 7.30
N GLU A 225 -1.84 -5.86 7.09
CA GLU A 225 -2.73 -5.35 8.14
C GLU A 225 -4.08 -4.97 7.52
N ASP A 226 -5.12 -4.95 8.34
CA ASP A 226 -6.45 -4.50 7.94
C ASP A 226 -7.20 -3.87 9.11
N ARG A 227 -8.18 -3.04 8.77
CA ARG A 227 -9.17 -2.52 9.72
C ARG A 227 -10.55 -2.46 9.07
N PRO A 228 -11.64 -2.77 9.81
CA PRO A 228 -12.98 -2.46 9.35
C PRO A 228 -13.18 -0.94 9.22
N LEU A 229 -13.91 -0.51 8.20
CA LEU A 229 -14.31 0.89 8.04
C LEU A 229 -15.64 1.13 8.75
N ALA A 230 -15.71 2.23 9.51
CA ALA A 230 -16.96 2.65 10.14
C ALA A 230 -17.61 3.72 9.26
N ILE A 231 -18.83 3.45 8.81
CA ILE A 231 -19.61 4.38 8.00
C ILE A 231 -20.67 4.99 8.90
N GLU A 232 -20.46 6.26 9.29
CA GLU A 232 -21.35 6.96 10.22
C GLU A 232 -22.57 7.57 9.52
N ASN A 233 -22.45 7.87 8.24
CA ASN A 233 -23.52 8.47 7.45
C ASN A 233 -24.66 7.45 7.24
N GLN A 234 -25.80 7.69 7.88
CA GLN A 234 -26.96 6.79 7.82
C GLN A 234 -27.56 6.64 6.42
N GLN A 235 -27.45 7.66 5.56
CA GLN A 235 -27.93 7.56 4.18
C GLN A 235 -27.03 6.63 3.36
N ILE A 236 -25.72 6.65 3.60
CA ILE A 236 -24.77 5.72 2.98
C ILE A 236 -25.04 4.30 3.50
N LEU A 237 -25.16 4.12 4.83
CA LEU A 237 -25.46 2.82 5.44
C LEU A 237 -26.72 2.17 4.85
N ALA A 238 -27.81 2.94 4.71
CA ALA A 238 -29.06 2.45 4.14
C ALA A 238 -28.92 1.95 2.70
N ARG A 239 -27.95 2.48 1.94
CA ARG A 239 -27.73 2.15 0.53
C ARG A 239 -26.76 1.00 0.32
N ILE A 240 -25.66 0.95 1.08
CA ILE A 240 -24.70 -0.16 1.02
C ILE A 240 -25.28 -1.43 1.64
N GLY A 241 -26.29 -1.30 2.51
CA GLY A 241 -26.98 -2.41 3.15
C GLY A 241 -26.06 -3.20 4.06
N HIS A 242 -25.71 -4.42 3.64
CA HIS A 242 -24.99 -5.40 4.45
C HIS A 242 -23.54 -5.63 3.99
N ILE A 243 -23.04 -4.78 3.09
CA ILE A 243 -21.66 -4.84 2.61
C ILE A 243 -20.73 -4.31 3.71
N ALA A 244 -19.74 -5.11 4.10
CA ALA A 244 -18.70 -4.66 5.01
C ALA A 244 -17.48 -4.20 4.20
N PHE A 245 -16.92 -3.06 4.58
CA PHE A 245 -15.74 -2.48 3.96
C PHE A 245 -14.55 -2.50 4.93
N PHE A 246 -13.37 -2.69 4.37
CA PHE A 246 -12.12 -2.81 5.12
C PHE A 246 -11.07 -1.95 4.43
N SER A 247 -10.28 -1.22 5.20
CA SER A 247 -9.00 -0.71 4.71
C SER A 247 -7.97 -1.80 4.94
N ALA A 248 -7.27 -2.22 3.89
CA ALA A 248 -6.30 -3.30 3.97
C ALA A 248 -5.01 -2.91 3.25
N THR A 249 -3.88 -3.25 3.88
CA THR A 249 -2.54 -3.08 3.32
C THR A 249 -2.04 -4.41 2.79
N TYR A 250 -1.73 -4.45 1.50
CA TYR A 250 -1.16 -5.62 0.84
C TYR A 250 0.28 -5.38 0.43
N ARG A 251 1.05 -6.47 0.38
CA ARG A 251 2.36 -6.52 -0.27
C ARG A 251 2.40 -7.61 -1.33
N LEU A 252 2.90 -7.27 -2.51
CA LEU A 252 2.93 -8.11 -3.69
C LEU A 252 4.36 -8.09 -4.24
N PHE A 253 5.08 -9.21 -4.13
CA PHE A 253 6.45 -9.33 -4.61
C PHE A 253 6.53 -9.71 -6.09
N LYS A 254 7.45 -9.09 -6.82
CA LYS A 254 7.87 -9.56 -8.14
C LYS A 254 8.98 -10.58 -7.99
N LEU A 255 8.60 -11.86 -7.94
CA LEU A 255 9.51 -12.98 -7.83
C LEU A 255 9.08 -14.10 -8.79
N ASP A 256 9.96 -14.46 -9.71
CA ASP A 256 9.70 -15.51 -10.69
C ASP A 256 9.57 -16.86 -9.98
N GLY A 257 8.51 -17.64 -10.20
CA GLY A 257 8.36 -18.96 -9.58
C GLY A 257 7.73 -18.97 -8.19
N LEU A 258 7.08 -17.88 -7.76
CA LEU A 258 6.13 -17.99 -6.64
C LEU A 258 4.97 -18.89 -7.08
N GLU A 259 4.58 -19.80 -6.19
CA GLU A 259 3.50 -20.74 -6.44
C GLU A 259 2.16 -20.15 -6.02
N SER A 260 1.07 -20.66 -6.58
CA SER A 260 -0.28 -20.17 -6.26
C SER A 260 -0.80 -20.61 -4.89
N HIS A 261 -0.15 -21.62 -4.30
CA HIS A 261 -0.41 -22.20 -2.99
C HIS A 261 0.87 -22.23 -2.18
N CYS A 262 0.75 -22.34 -0.86
CA CYS A 262 1.90 -22.44 0.03
C CYS A 262 2.37 -23.89 0.05
N GLU A 263 3.45 -24.18 -0.68
CA GLU A 263 4.08 -25.50 -0.72
C GLU A 263 5.16 -25.65 0.37
N ASP A 264 5.28 -26.86 0.90
CA ASP A 264 6.23 -27.22 1.94
C ASP A 264 7.45 -27.96 1.36
N TYR A 265 8.63 -27.38 1.58
CA TYR A 265 9.93 -27.96 1.24
C TYR A 265 10.79 -28.20 2.49
N GLY A 266 10.20 -28.15 3.69
CA GLY A 266 10.91 -28.32 4.97
C GLY A 266 11.81 -27.14 5.31
N GLN A 267 11.49 -25.95 4.81
CA GLN A 267 12.31 -24.76 4.94
C GLN A 267 12.03 -23.98 6.24
N ALA A 268 13.06 -23.30 6.74
CA ALA A 268 12.93 -22.43 7.90
C ALA A 268 13.84 -21.21 7.78
N VAL A 269 13.51 -20.17 8.54
CA VAL A 269 14.30 -18.93 8.61
C VAL A 269 14.53 -18.52 10.07
N VAL A 270 15.58 -17.74 10.31
CA VAL A 270 15.82 -17.04 11.58
C VAL A 270 15.99 -15.57 11.30
N TYR A 271 15.16 -14.72 11.91
CA TYR A 271 15.35 -13.27 11.84
C TYR A 271 16.53 -12.85 12.72
N ARG A 272 17.48 -12.08 12.17
CA ARG A 272 18.69 -11.64 12.88
C ARG A 272 18.56 -10.31 13.61
N GLY A 273 17.47 -9.57 13.42
CA GLY A 273 17.40 -8.16 13.81
C GLY A 273 18.05 -7.26 12.75
N GLY A 274 18.24 -5.98 13.08
CA GLY A 274 18.93 -5.00 12.23
C GLY A 274 18.03 -4.20 11.29
N ILE A 275 16.78 -4.58 11.10
CA ILE A 275 15.81 -3.75 10.37
C ILE A 275 15.44 -2.56 11.27
N ALA A 276 15.62 -1.35 10.76
CA ALA A 276 15.29 -0.12 11.49
C ALA A 276 13.83 -0.15 11.98
N HIS A 277 13.64 0.16 13.27
CA HIS A 277 12.35 0.11 13.97
C HIS A 277 11.69 -1.28 14.08
N ALA A 278 12.38 -2.35 13.70
CA ALA A 278 11.92 -3.74 13.78
C ALA A 278 12.98 -4.68 14.40
N GLU A 279 13.81 -4.18 15.32
CA GLU A 279 14.97 -4.90 15.86
C GLU A 279 14.64 -6.26 16.47
N HIS A 280 13.54 -6.35 17.23
CA HIS A 280 13.18 -7.57 17.97
C HIS A 280 12.21 -8.48 17.22
N ARG A 281 11.39 -7.92 16.33
CA ARG A 281 10.38 -8.64 15.56
C ARG A 281 10.19 -7.98 14.20
N PHE A 282 10.07 -8.80 13.17
CA PHE A 282 9.72 -8.36 11.82
C PHE A 282 8.39 -8.99 11.40
N GLN A 283 7.50 -8.17 10.84
CA GLN A 283 6.21 -8.63 10.30
C GLN A 283 6.32 -8.68 8.78
N LEU A 284 6.38 -9.89 8.22
CA LEU A 284 6.29 -10.05 6.77
C LEU A 284 4.86 -9.81 6.30
N ASP A 285 3.89 -10.39 7.01
CA ASP A 285 2.45 -10.26 6.75
C ASP A 285 1.65 -10.59 8.02
N LYS A 286 0.32 -10.64 7.95
CA LYS A 286 -0.56 -10.91 9.10
C LYS A 286 -0.33 -12.29 9.75
N HIS A 287 0.26 -13.24 9.04
CA HIS A 287 0.52 -14.60 9.51
C HIS A 287 1.97 -14.84 9.93
N HIS A 288 2.90 -13.97 9.51
CA HIS A 288 4.34 -14.15 9.72
C HIS A 288 4.92 -13.02 10.57
N LEU A 289 4.82 -13.17 11.89
CA LEU A 289 5.52 -12.32 12.88
C LEU A 289 6.77 -13.06 13.38
N LEU A 290 7.93 -12.71 12.83
CA LEU A 290 9.20 -13.40 13.08
C LEU A 290 9.98 -12.73 14.22
N GLU A 291 10.24 -13.49 15.28
CA GLU A 291 11.01 -13.01 16.45
C GLU A 291 12.52 -13.21 16.24
N LYS A 292 13.31 -12.24 16.66
CA LYS A 292 14.78 -12.29 16.55
C LYS A 292 15.35 -13.53 17.23
N GLY A 293 16.20 -14.27 16.51
CA GLY A 293 16.90 -15.45 17.02
C GLY A 293 16.05 -16.72 17.11
N ARG A 294 14.77 -16.68 16.73
CA ARG A 294 13.88 -17.84 16.74
C ARG A 294 13.83 -18.49 15.36
N ILE A 295 13.99 -19.81 15.31
CA ILE A 295 13.75 -20.60 14.08
C ILE A 295 12.25 -20.61 13.80
N PHE A 296 11.88 -20.27 12.57
CA PHE A 296 10.50 -20.20 12.10
C PHE A 296 10.33 -21.02 10.81
N PRO A 297 9.53 -22.10 10.81
CA PRO A 297 9.21 -22.84 9.59
C PRO A 297 8.41 -21.98 8.61
N VAL A 298 8.73 -22.05 7.33
CA VAL A 298 8.08 -21.24 6.29
C VAL A 298 7.80 -22.08 5.04
N CYS A 299 6.72 -21.75 4.32
CA CYS A 299 6.48 -22.29 3.00
C CYS A 299 7.50 -21.76 1.98
N GLY A 300 7.57 -22.42 0.81
CA GLY A 300 8.46 -22.04 -0.29
C GLY A 300 8.33 -20.58 -0.69
N ASN A 301 7.10 -20.07 -0.83
CA ASN A 301 6.88 -18.66 -1.17
C ASN A 301 7.44 -17.70 -0.12
N SER A 302 7.13 -17.91 1.17
CA SER A 302 7.62 -17.06 2.26
C SER A 302 9.15 -17.09 2.34
N TYR A 303 9.77 -18.27 2.14
CA TYR A 303 11.21 -18.41 2.07
C TYR A 303 11.78 -17.53 0.95
N ARG A 304 11.23 -17.61 -0.26
CA ARG A 304 11.68 -16.84 -1.42
C ARG A 304 11.44 -15.34 -1.27
N MET A 305 10.31 -14.92 -0.71
CA MET A 305 10.05 -13.51 -0.40
C MET A 305 11.12 -12.91 0.51
N LEU A 306 11.61 -13.66 1.49
CA LEU A 306 12.68 -13.22 2.38
C LEU A 306 14.07 -13.36 1.73
N HIS A 307 14.31 -14.44 0.99
CA HIS A 307 15.61 -14.79 0.43
C HIS A 307 15.96 -14.02 -0.83
N GLU A 308 14.99 -13.69 -1.68
CA GLU A 308 15.21 -13.12 -3.02
C GLU A 308 14.81 -11.64 -3.10
N SER A 309 14.64 -10.99 -1.96
CA SER A 309 14.36 -9.56 -1.88
C SER A 309 15.38 -8.85 -0.98
N ARG A 310 15.18 -7.55 -0.77
CA ARG A 310 15.98 -6.71 0.14
C ARG A 310 16.03 -7.21 1.60
N PHE A 311 15.18 -8.17 1.98
CA PHE A 311 15.17 -8.74 3.32
C PHE A 311 16.29 -9.76 3.57
N ASN A 312 16.90 -10.35 2.52
CA ASN A 312 17.89 -11.42 2.65
C ASN A 312 19.00 -11.15 3.69
N PRO A 313 19.62 -9.95 3.74
CA PRO A 313 20.70 -9.67 4.69
C PRO A 313 20.28 -9.70 6.17
N TYR A 314 19.00 -9.86 6.48
CA TYR A 314 18.47 -9.84 7.84
C TYR A 314 18.01 -11.21 8.33
N PHE A 315 18.21 -12.26 7.54
CA PHE A 315 17.77 -13.62 7.87
C PHE A 315 18.88 -14.65 7.67
N ASP A 316 18.85 -15.70 8.50
CA ASP A 316 19.50 -16.97 8.20
C ASP A 316 18.48 -17.93 7.62
N PHE A 317 18.90 -18.79 6.70
CA PHE A 317 18.03 -19.64 5.90
C PHE A 317 18.43 -21.11 6.02
N PHE A 318 17.44 -21.99 6.14
CA PHE A 318 17.62 -23.44 6.34
C PHE A 318 16.72 -24.22 5.37
N GLY A 319 17.25 -25.35 4.88
CA GLY A 319 16.57 -26.21 3.91
C GLY A 319 16.89 -25.85 2.45
N ASN A 320 16.33 -26.62 1.53
CA ASN A 320 16.44 -26.43 0.09
C ASN A 320 15.12 -26.87 -0.57
N THR A 321 15.06 -26.90 -1.91
CA THR A 321 13.86 -27.28 -2.66
C THR A 321 13.95 -28.70 -3.24
N ASP A 322 14.87 -29.54 -2.76
CA ASP A 322 15.13 -30.87 -3.36
C ASP A 322 14.02 -31.88 -3.05
N THR A 323 13.30 -31.70 -1.94
CA THR A 323 12.21 -32.59 -1.51
C THR A 323 10.96 -31.77 -1.21
N HIS A 324 9.86 -32.11 -1.90
CA HIS A 324 8.54 -31.53 -1.67
C HIS A 324 7.74 -32.41 -0.72
N TYR A 325 7.16 -31.81 0.32
CA TYR A 325 6.39 -32.50 1.36
C TYR A 325 4.87 -32.29 1.23
N GLY A 326 4.42 -31.55 0.21
CA GLY A 326 3.01 -31.23 -0.03
C GLY A 326 2.65 -29.81 0.40
N ILE A 327 1.39 -29.60 0.80
CA ILE A 327 0.88 -28.28 1.20
C ILE A 327 1.40 -27.92 2.60
N PHE A 328 1.91 -26.70 2.74
CA PHE A 328 2.28 -26.13 4.04
C PHE A 328 1.02 -25.81 4.85
N GLU A 329 0.84 -26.50 5.97
CA GLU A 329 -0.34 -26.35 6.83
C GLU A 329 -0.46 -24.93 7.42
N GLY A 330 -1.69 -24.45 7.59
CA GLY A 330 -1.97 -23.15 8.20
C GLY A 330 -1.91 -21.94 7.25
N CYS A 331 -1.62 -22.15 5.97
CA CYS A 331 -1.58 -21.10 4.95
C CYS A 331 -2.92 -20.99 4.18
N GLY A 332 -3.88 -20.24 4.73
CA GLY A 332 -4.98 -19.57 4.01
C GLY A 332 -6.07 -20.41 3.29
N SER A 333 -7.32 -20.32 3.76
CA SER A 333 -8.54 -20.49 2.92
C SER A 333 -9.81 -19.79 3.44
N THR A 334 -9.72 -18.99 4.50
CA THR A 334 -10.85 -18.23 5.08
C THR A 334 -10.72 -16.72 4.82
N LEU A 335 -11.82 -15.96 4.95
CA LEU A 335 -11.82 -14.49 4.91
C LEU A 335 -10.66 -13.93 5.77
N PRO A 336 -9.71 -13.15 5.21
CA PRO A 336 -8.48 -12.81 5.91
C PRO A 336 -8.60 -11.58 6.85
N PHE A 337 -9.76 -10.91 6.87
CA PHE A 337 -9.98 -9.67 7.63
C PHE A 337 -10.56 -9.89 9.03
N ASP A 338 -10.23 -8.97 9.95
CA ASP A 338 -10.73 -8.99 11.32
C ASP A 338 -12.20 -8.54 11.40
N LYS A 339 -13.01 -9.26 12.19
CA LYS A 339 -14.48 -9.02 12.28
C LYS A 339 -14.91 -8.07 13.40
N THR A 340 -13.99 -7.63 14.28
CA THR A 340 -14.33 -6.85 15.48
C THR A 340 -13.77 -5.44 15.43
N VAL A 341 -14.66 -4.44 15.49
CA VAL A 341 -14.31 -3.05 15.79
C VAL A 341 -13.90 -2.99 17.27
N GLN A 342 -12.64 -2.71 17.58
CA GLN A 342 -12.23 -2.44 18.97
C GLN A 342 -12.90 -1.13 19.43
N GLN A 343 -13.84 -1.22 20.37
CA GLN A 343 -14.36 -0.04 21.07
C GLN A 343 -13.27 0.49 22.02
N PRO A 344 -13.11 1.82 22.15
CA PRO A 344 -12.23 2.39 23.16
C PRO A 344 -12.70 1.91 24.54
N ALA A 345 -11.75 1.41 25.34
CA ALA A 345 -12.02 0.88 26.66
C ALA A 345 -12.79 1.90 27.51
N SER A 346 -14.04 1.59 27.82
CA SER A 346 -14.78 2.31 28.85
C SER A 346 -14.07 2.06 30.18
N GLY A 347 -13.30 3.04 30.64
CA GLY A 347 -12.72 3.04 31.98
C GLY A 347 -13.84 2.98 33.01
N GLY A 348 -14.07 1.79 33.56
CA GLY A 348 -14.87 1.61 34.77
C GLY A 348 -14.09 2.17 35.95
N CYS A 349 -14.51 3.31 36.47
CA CYS A 349 -14.14 3.70 37.83
C CYS A 349 -14.87 2.77 38.80
N CYS A 350 -14.08 2.06 39.62
CA CYS A 350 -14.57 1.41 40.85
C CYS A 350 -14.79 2.45 41.96
#